data_AF-A0A7W6TZS7-F1
#
_entry.id   AF-A0A7W6TZS7-F1
#
_cell.length_a   1.000
_cell.length_b   1.000
_cell.length_c   1.000
_cell.angle_alpha   90.00
_cell.angle_beta   90.00
_cell.angle_gamma   90.00
#
_symmetry.space_group_name_H-M   'P 1'
#
loop_
_entity.id
_entity.type
_entity.pdbx_description
1 polymer ?
#
loop_
_entity_poly.entity_id
_entity_poly.type
_entity_poly.pdbx_seq_one_letter_code
_entity_poly.pdbx_strand_id
1 'polypeptide(L)' 'MPEFDWRSPDSYKSLQDAEITDIAWECLRRNADYRREYEVMIANSPNGEVTDEFRRRWGLCFRP' A
#
# COMPACT_ATOMS: atom_id res chain seq x y z
N MET A 1 -11.95 -9.60 20.13
CA MET A 1 -11.19 -8.47 19.55
C MET A 1 -11.48 -7.28 20.44
N PRO A 2 -10.48 -6.62 21.05
CA PRO A 2 -10.75 -5.34 21.69
C PRO A 2 -11.38 -4.41 20.66
N GLU A 3 -12.39 -3.64 21.09
CA GLU A 3 -13.07 -2.68 20.24
C GLU A 3 -12.06 -1.59 19.84
N PHE A 4 -11.78 -1.46 18.54
CA PHE A 4 -10.90 -0.42 18.04
C PHE A 4 -11.65 0.91 18.06
N ASP A 5 -11.40 1.72 19.09
CA ASP A 5 -11.99 3.06 19.19
C ASP A 5 -11.26 4.02 18.26
N TRP A 6 -11.76 4.14 17.02
CA TRP A 6 -11.15 4.99 16.00
C TRP A 6 -11.15 6.49 16.36
N ARG A 7 -11.86 6.91 17.41
CA ARG A 7 -11.86 8.30 17.90
C ARG A 7 -10.84 8.53 19.01
N SER A 8 -10.30 7.47 19.60
CA SER A 8 -9.33 7.56 20.68
C SER A 8 -7.94 7.81 20.11
N PRO A 9 -7.24 8.87 20.55
CA PRO A 9 -5.86 9.11 20.13
C PRO A 9 -4.92 7.97 20.56
N ASP A 10 -5.27 7.23 21.62
CA ASP A 10 -4.48 6.10 22.12
C ASP A 10 -4.37 4.97 21.06
N SER A 11 -5.43 4.79 20.26
CA SER A 11 -5.49 3.80 19.18
C SER A 11 -4.54 4.07 18.02
N TYR A 12 -3.95 5.27 17.97
CA TYR A 12 -3.00 5.69 16.94
C TYR A 12 -1.58 5.90 17.47
N LYS A 13 -1.30 5.61 18.75
CA LYS A 13 0.05 5.79 19.33
C LYS A 13 1.13 5.05 18.54
N SER A 14 0.85 3.83 18.10
CA SER A 14 1.78 3.05 17.27
C SER A 14 2.02 3.64 15.88
N LEU A 15 1.07 4.41 15.34
CA LEU A 15 1.22 5.10 14.05
C LEU A 15 2.09 6.36 14.15
N GLN A 16 2.28 6.92 15.34
CA GLN A 16 3.17 8.07 15.54
C GLN A 16 4.65 7.70 15.40
N ASP A 17 4.99 6.45 15.71
CA ASP A 17 6.34 5.90 15.60
C ASP A 17 6.57 5.18 14.26
N ALA A 18 5.53 5.03 13.45
CA ALA A 18 5.60 4.33 12.18
C ALA A 18 6.30 5.19 11.11
N GLU A 19 7.17 4.54 10.33
CA GLU A 19 7.78 5.16 9.15
C GLU A 19 6.69 5.62 8.16
N ILE A 20 6.85 6.82 7.62
CA ILE A 20 5.91 7.40 6.64
C ILE A 20 5.76 6.48 5.42
N THR A 21 6.84 5.79 5.03
CA THR A 21 6.83 4.82 3.92
C THR A 21 5.91 3.64 4.22
N ASP A 22 5.90 3.13 5.45
CA ASP A 22 5.02 2.04 5.86
C ASP A 22 3.55 2.48 5.89
N ILE A 23 3.26 3.70 6.34
CA ILE A 23 1.89 4.25 6.31
C ILE A 23 1.41 4.42 4.86
N ALA A 24 2.23 5.01 4.00
CA ALA A 24 1.93 5.17 2.58
C ALA A 24 1.69 3.82 1.90
N TRP A 25 2.49 2.82 2.27
CA TRP A 25 2.34 1.45 1.81
C TRP A 25 1.02 0.80 2.26
N GLU A 26 0.67 0.94 3.54
CA GLU A 26 -0.59 0.44 4.10
C GLU A 26 -1.81 1.07 3.41
N CYS A 27 -1.73 2.35 3.02
CA CYS A 27 -2.76 3.03 2.24
C CYS A 27 -2.88 2.45 0.81
N LEU A 28 -1.75 2.32 0.10
CA LEU A 28 -1.74 1.83 -1.28
C LEU A 28 -2.21 0.37 -1.38
N ARG A 29 -1.75 -0.52 -0.49
CA ARG A 29 -2.16 -1.93 -0.54
C ARG A 29 -3.66 -2.13 -0.29
N ARG A 30 -4.34 -1.17 0.36
CA ARG A 30 -5.80 -1.20 0.60
C ARG A 30 -6.59 -0.52 -0.53
N ASN A 31 -5.96 0.31 -1.34
CA ASN A 31 -6.59 0.94 -2.49
C ASN A 31 -7.01 -0.14 -3.51
N ALA A 32 -8.27 -0.08 -3.97
CA ALA A 32 -8.83 -1.09 -4.86
C ALA A 32 -8.29 -0.96 -6.30
N ASP A 33 -8.16 0.27 -6.80
CA ASP A 33 -7.61 0.56 -8.12
C ASP A 33 -6.15 0.14 -8.21
N TYR A 34 -5.35 0.44 -7.18
CA TYR A 34 -3.95 0.02 -7.11
C TYR A 34 -3.81 -1.51 -7.22
N ARG A 35 -4.59 -2.25 -6.42
CA ARG A 35 -4.58 -3.71 -6.42
C ARG A 35 -4.97 -4.27 -7.79
N ARG A 36 -6.07 -3.78 -8.36
CA ARG A 36 -6.54 -4.22 -9.68
C ARG A 36 -5.51 -3.95 -10.77
N GLU A 37 -4.94 -2.75 -10.79
CA GLU A 37 -3.91 -2.40 -11.79
C GLU A 37 -2.63 -3.20 -11.59
N TYR A 38 -2.21 -3.45 -10.35
CA TYR A 38 -1.06 -4.29 -10.05
C TYR A 38 -1.28 -5.74 -10.50
N GLU A 39 -2.46 -6.32 -10.25
CA GLU A 39 -2.82 -7.67 -10.70
C GLU A 39 -2.83 -7.79 -12.23
N VAL A 40 -3.37 -6.79 -12.93
CA VAL A 40 -3.33 -6.75 -14.40
C VAL A 40 -1.89 -6.62 -14.88
N MET A 41 -1.09 -5.74 -14.28
CA MET A 41 0.30 -5.54 -14.66
C MET A 41 1.11 -6.83 -14.47
N ILE A 42 1.03 -7.49 -13.30
CA ILE A 42 1.82 -8.68 -13.02
C ILE A 42 1.43 -9.86 -13.92
N ALA A 43 0.13 -10.00 -14.24
CA ALA A 43 -0.35 -11.02 -15.17
C ALA A 43 0.23 -10.85 -16.59
N ASN A 44 0.58 -9.62 -16.97
CA ASN A 44 1.17 -9.29 -18.27
C ASN A 44 2.71 -9.14 -18.23
N SER A 45 3.33 -9.22 -17.04
CA SER A 45 4.77 -9.07 -16.86
C SER A 45 5.45 -10.44 -16.69
N PRO A 46 6.12 -10.98 -17.74
CA PRO A 46 6.73 -12.32 -17.68
C PRO A 46 7.82 -12.45 -16.61
N ASN A 47 8.46 -11.35 -16.22
CA ASN A 47 9.51 -11.32 -15.20
C ASN A 47 9.00 -10.82 -13.83
N GLY A 48 7.71 -10.50 -13.72
CA GLY A 48 7.15 -9.84 -12.52
C GLY A 48 7.64 -8.40 -12.29
N GLU A 49 8.34 -7.82 -13.27
CA GLU A 49 8.89 -6.47 -13.16
C GLU A 49 7.79 -5.41 -13.29
N VAL A 50 7.88 -4.40 -12.43
CA VAL A 50 6.97 -3.26 -12.43
C VAL A 50 7.38 -2.28 -13.54
N THR A 51 6.41 -1.84 -14.32
CA THR A 51 6.66 -0.90 -15.43
C THR A 51 6.99 0.51 -14.92
N ASP A 52 7.73 1.29 -15.74
CA ASP A 52 8.05 2.68 -15.42
C ASP A 52 6.76 3.54 -15.33
N GLU A 53 5.76 3.24 -16.15
CA GLU A 53 4.45 3.89 -16.11
C GLU A 53 3.72 3.64 -14.78
N PHE A 54 3.73 2.40 -14.29
CA PHE A 54 3.12 2.05 -13.01
C PHE A 54 3.82 2.77 -11.85
N ARG A 55 5.16 2.84 -11.88
CA ARG A 55 5.96 3.61 -10.91
C ARG A 55 5.66 5.10 -10.96
N ARG A 56 5.51 5.71 -12.14
CA ARG A 56 5.16 7.14 -12.26
C ARG A 56 3.78 7.44 -11.69
N ARG A 57 2.83 6.53 -11.88
CA ARG A 57 1.45 6.71 -11.42
C ARG A 57 1.30 6.54 -9.92
N TRP A 58 1.93 5.51 -9.35
CA TRP A 58 1.68 5.09 -7.98
C TRP A 58 2.85 5.33 -7.01
N GLY A 59 4.06 5.55 -7.54
CA GLY A 59 5.28 5.72 -6.77
C GLY A 59 5.75 4.42 -6.12
N LEU A 60 5.12 4.05 -5.00
CA LEU A 60 5.44 2.83 -4.27
C LEU A 60 4.91 1.60 -5.01
N CYS A 61 5.71 0.55 -5.01
CA CYS A 61 5.43 -0.69 -5.71
C CYS A 61 5.58 -1.87 -4.74
N PHE A 62 4.76 -2.92 -4.92
CA PHE A 62 4.99 -4.19 -4.22
C PHE A 62 6.43 -4.63 -4.47
N ARG A 63 7.13 -5.00 -3.40
CA ARG A 63 8.37 -5.75 -3.56
C ARG A 63 7.99 -7.17 -3.98
N PRO A 64 8.61 -7.72 -5.04
CA PRO A 64 8.47 -9.15 -5.36
C PRO A 64 8.98 -10.03 -4.22
#